data_AF-A0A285FU26-F1
#
_entry.id   AF-A0A285FU26-F1
#
_cell.length_a   1.000
_cell.length_b   1.000
_cell.length_c   1.000
_cell.angle_alpha   90.00
_cell.angle_beta   90.00
_cell.angle_gamma   90.00
#
_symmetry.space_group_name_H-M   'P 1'
#
loop_
_entity.id
_entity.type
_entity.pdbx_description
1 polymer ?
#
loop_
_entity_poly.entity_id
_entity_poly.type
_entity_poly.pdbx_seq_one_letter_code
_entity_poly.pdbx_strand_id
1 'polypeptide(L)'
;MNESAVEENSPFPGKEGLVKGVIEKHQKFLNEYNAEYSKLEYEVKKLEDTISNSKKKREEEKNRLEVLKEKKQQLYHQANNLLGEMFTAYPEELDNRIMHSTNDDIEELKRTRQLENEEKTIQDVLGKIAELENENTREYTSQIRARIQEASKASSEISSLIKSMEKEENLDQIHKELGEKKPRYNWLERRIKSHKEALEYWKNQKEVIAGNVA
;
A
#
# COMPACT_ATOMS: atom_id res chain seq x y z
N MET A 1 82.74 9.80 0.02
CA MET A 1 82.42 8.81 1.07
C MET A 1 80.91 8.64 1.02
N ASN A 2 80.47 7.42 0.73
CA ASN A 2 79.09 7.07 0.41
C ASN A 2 78.21 7.07 1.66
N GLU A 3 77.20 7.93 1.68
CA GLU A 3 76.11 7.95 2.68
C GLU A 3 74.80 7.33 2.14
N SER A 4 74.84 6.67 0.96
CA SER A 4 73.64 6.13 0.30
C SER A 4 73.34 4.64 0.58
N ALA A 5 73.82 4.08 1.68
CA ALA A 5 73.69 2.63 1.94
C ALA A 5 73.06 2.26 3.29
N VAL A 6 72.29 3.16 3.92
CA VAL A 6 71.73 2.91 5.28
C VAL A 6 70.19 2.88 5.32
N GLU A 7 69.48 2.98 4.19
CA GLU A 7 68.01 2.87 4.20
C GLU A 7 67.46 1.45 3.92
N GLU A 8 68.29 0.48 3.55
CA GLU A 8 67.80 -0.85 3.14
C GLU A 8 67.40 -1.80 4.30
N ASN A 9 67.54 -1.39 5.57
CA ASN A 9 67.16 -2.24 6.71
C ASN A 9 66.43 -1.49 7.84
N SER A 10 65.59 -0.50 7.50
CA SER A 10 64.60 -0.01 8.46
C SER A 10 63.37 -0.93 8.44
N PRO A 11 62.98 -1.56 9.58
CA PRO A 11 61.75 -2.35 9.68
C PRO A 11 60.48 -1.50 9.58
N PHE A 12 60.63 -0.17 9.52
CA PHE A 12 59.54 0.78 9.40
C PHE A 12 59.53 1.43 8.02
N PRO A 13 58.39 1.40 7.30
CA PRO A 13 58.27 2.07 6.02
C PRO A 13 58.47 3.58 6.19
N GLY A 14 59.20 4.20 5.27
CA GLY A 14 59.32 5.65 5.19
C GLY A 14 57.95 6.33 5.01
N LYS A 15 57.91 7.67 5.11
CA LYS A 15 56.68 8.47 5.07
C LYS A 15 55.76 8.12 3.89
N GLU A 16 56.34 7.89 2.71
CA GLU A 16 55.59 7.47 1.52
C GLU A 16 54.99 6.06 1.66
N GLY A 17 55.74 5.11 2.22
CA GLY A 17 55.26 3.75 2.49
C GLY A 17 54.13 3.72 3.51
N LEU A 18 54.17 4.58 4.53
CA LEU A 18 53.06 4.75 5.49
C LEU A 18 51.79 5.27 4.81
N VAL A 19 51.91 6.30 3.96
CA VAL A 19 50.76 6.85 3.22
C VAL A 19 50.18 5.82 2.25
N LYS A 20 51.04 5.08 1.54
CA LYS A 20 50.61 3.97 0.67
C LYS A 20 49.82 2.92 1.46
N GLY A 21 50.33 2.48 2.61
CA GLY A 21 49.64 1.51 3.46
C GLY A 21 48.29 2.01 3.99
N VAL A 22 48.18 3.30 4.32
CA VAL A 22 46.90 3.92 4.72
C VAL A 22 45.90 3.94 3.56
N ILE A 23 46.32 4.30 2.34
CA ILE A 23 45.50 4.27 1.13
C ILE A 23 44.98 2.84 0.86
N GLU A 24 45.87 1.85 0.89
CA GLU A 24 45.51 0.44 0.68
C GLU A 24 44.50 -0.05 1.72
N LYS A 25 44.68 0.35 2.99
CA LYS A 25 43.74 0.04 4.08
C LYS A 25 42.36 0.66 3.85
N HIS A 26 42.28 1.94 3.46
CA HIS A 26 41.00 2.58 3.15
C HIS A 26 40.32 1.92 1.95
N GLN A 27 41.07 1.57 0.91
CA GLN A 27 40.54 0.87 -0.27
C GLN A 27 39.99 -0.52 0.08
N LYS A 28 40.70 -1.29 0.91
CA LYS A 28 40.24 -2.59 1.38
C LYS A 28 38.91 -2.48 2.12
N PHE A 29 38.81 -1.56 3.08
CA PHE A 29 37.57 -1.34 3.82
C PHE A 29 36.42 -0.87 2.92
N LEU A 30 36.69 -0.02 1.93
CA LEU A 30 35.67 0.38 0.97
C LEU A 30 35.14 -0.81 0.17
N ASN A 31 36.01 -1.70 -0.29
CA ASN A 31 35.58 -2.89 -1.04
C ASN A 31 34.69 -3.79 -0.18
N GLU A 32 35.09 -4.05 1.08
CA GLU A 32 34.32 -4.86 2.04
C GLU A 32 32.97 -4.20 2.36
N TYR A 33 32.96 -2.92 2.72
CA TYR A 33 31.74 -2.21 3.08
C TYR A 33 30.79 -2.04 1.90
N ASN A 34 31.27 -1.74 0.69
CA ASN A 34 30.41 -1.62 -0.49
C ASN A 34 29.75 -2.96 -0.86
N ALA A 35 30.48 -4.08 -0.73
CA ALA A 35 29.93 -5.41 -1.01
C ALA A 35 28.79 -5.77 -0.04
N GLU A 36 28.95 -5.47 1.26
CA GLU A 36 27.89 -5.64 2.25
C GLU A 36 26.72 -4.67 2.01
N TYR A 37 27.04 -3.40 1.75
CA TYR A 37 26.06 -2.34 1.55
C TYR A 37 25.15 -2.62 0.37
N SER A 38 25.69 -3.08 -0.76
CA SER A 38 24.89 -3.37 -1.97
C SER A 38 23.84 -4.47 -1.71
N LYS A 39 24.16 -5.47 -0.87
CA LYS A 39 23.21 -6.52 -0.49
C LYS A 39 22.12 -5.96 0.42
N LEU A 40 22.51 -5.21 1.45
CA LEU A 40 21.58 -4.58 2.38
C LEU A 40 20.70 -3.53 1.72
N GLU A 41 21.22 -2.78 0.75
CA GLU A 41 20.48 -1.78 -0.01
C GLU A 41 19.31 -2.43 -0.76
N TYR A 42 19.56 -3.53 -1.46
CA TYR A 42 18.51 -4.29 -2.13
C TYR A 42 17.44 -4.80 -1.16
N GLU A 43 17.86 -5.39 -0.03
CA GLU A 43 16.94 -5.92 0.96
C GLU A 43 16.10 -4.83 1.64
N VAL A 44 16.73 -3.74 2.08
CA VAL A 44 16.06 -2.58 2.69
C VAL A 44 15.07 -1.97 1.71
N LYS A 45 15.48 -1.75 0.46
CA LYS A 45 14.60 -1.20 -0.58
C LYS A 45 13.40 -2.11 -0.83
N LYS A 46 13.62 -3.42 -0.94
CA LYS A 46 12.54 -4.40 -1.12
C LYS A 46 11.52 -4.35 0.04
N LEU A 47 12.00 -4.27 1.28
CA LEU A 47 11.12 -4.16 2.45
C LEU A 47 10.34 -2.84 2.45
N GLU A 48 10.99 -1.72 2.16
CA GLU A 48 10.37 -0.39 2.05
C GLU A 48 9.31 -0.35 0.93
N ASP A 49 9.62 -0.90 -0.24
CA ASP A 49 8.69 -1.00 -1.36
C ASP A 49 7.49 -1.87 -1.01
N THR A 50 7.70 -2.97 -0.29
CA THR A 50 6.62 -3.85 0.16
C THR A 50 5.69 -3.13 1.13
N ILE A 51 6.23 -2.44 2.14
CA ILE A 51 5.45 -1.63 3.08
C ILE A 51 4.68 -0.53 2.35
N SER A 52 5.33 0.18 1.43
CA SER A 52 4.71 1.25 0.65
C SER A 52 3.56 0.73 -0.21
N ASN A 53 3.79 -0.34 -0.97
CA ASN A 53 2.78 -0.96 -1.82
C ASN A 53 1.60 -1.49 -1.01
N SER A 54 1.85 -2.11 0.14
CA SER A 54 0.80 -2.60 1.03
C SER A 54 -0.06 -1.45 1.59
N LYS A 55 0.57 -0.35 2.02
CA LYS A 55 -0.15 0.87 2.45
C LYS A 55 -1.00 1.44 1.33
N LYS A 56 -0.45 1.55 0.12
CA LYS A 56 -1.17 2.06 -1.05
C LYS A 56 -2.37 1.17 -1.39
N LYS A 57 -2.17 -0.16 -1.42
CA LYS A 57 -3.24 -1.13 -1.66
C LYS A 57 -4.35 -1.02 -0.61
N ARG A 58 -3.98 -0.92 0.67
CA ARG A 58 -4.96 -0.76 1.77
C ARG A 58 -5.77 0.52 1.63
N GLU A 59 -5.15 1.61 1.21
CA GLU A 59 -5.83 2.88 0.94
C GLU A 59 -6.77 2.78 -0.27
N GLU A 60 -6.34 2.13 -1.35
CA GLU A 60 -7.19 1.85 -2.52
C GLU A 60 -8.41 0.98 -2.16
N GLU A 61 -8.21 -0.07 -1.37
CA GLU A 61 -9.29 -0.93 -0.87
C GLU A 61 -10.25 -0.15 0.02
N LYS A 62 -9.75 0.73 0.91
CA LYS A 62 -10.59 1.59 1.75
C LYS A 62 -11.40 2.58 0.92
N ASN A 63 -10.80 3.24 -0.06
CA ASN A 63 -11.49 4.16 -0.96
C ASN A 63 -12.57 3.43 -1.77
N ARG A 64 -12.25 2.24 -2.30
CA ARG A 64 -13.23 1.39 -3.00
C ARG A 64 -14.39 0.99 -2.09
N LEU A 65 -14.11 0.66 -0.83
CA LEU A 65 -15.13 0.33 0.17
C LEU A 65 -16.10 1.50 0.41
N GLU A 66 -15.59 2.73 0.52
CA GLU A 66 -16.41 3.92 0.69
C GLU A 66 -17.28 4.18 -0.53
N VAL A 67 -16.72 4.12 -1.73
CA VAL A 67 -17.46 4.26 -3.00
C VAL A 67 -18.57 3.22 -3.12
N LEU A 68 -18.30 1.96 -2.78
CA LEU A 68 -19.31 0.90 -2.84
C LEU A 68 -20.45 1.11 -1.83
N LYS A 69 -20.13 1.59 -0.61
CA LYS A 69 -21.14 1.91 0.40
C LYS A 69 -22.05 3.04 -0.05
N GLU A 70 -21.47 4.09 -0.62
CA GLU A 70 -22.25 5.20 -1.18
C GLU A 70 -23.11 4.74 -2.36
N LYS A 71 -22.52 3.99 -3.30
CA LYS A 71 -23.23 3.42 -4.45
C LYS A 71 -24.44 2.59 -4.00
N LYS A 72 -24.26 1.70 -3.02
CA LYS A 72 -25.34 0.91 -2.42
C LYS A 72 -26.47 1.80 -1.90
N GLN A 73 -26.15 2.83 -1.13
CA GLN A 73 -27.14 3.76 -0.58
C GLN A 73 -27.89 4.54 -1.67
N GLN A 74 -27.18 5.00 -2.70
CA GLN A 74 -27.78 5.70 -3.83
C GLN A 74 -28.73 4.80 -4.61
N LEU A 75 -28.38 3.53 -4.83
CA LEU A 75 -29.23 2.56 -5.52
C LEU A 75 -30.53 2.29 -4.76
N TYR A 76 -30.48 2.11 -3.43
CA TYR A 76 -31.70 1.99 -2.64
C TYR A 76 -32.53 3.28 -2.61
N HIS A 77 -31.87 4.44 -2.60
CA HIS A 77 -32.60 5.71 -2.71
C HIS A 77 -33.32 5.85 -4.05
N GLN A 78 -32.66 5.47 -5.16
CA GLN A 78 -33.29 5.46 -6.48
C GLN A 78 -34.46 4.47 -6.54
N ALA A 79 -34.32 3.28 -5.95
CA ALA A 79 -35.40 2.31 -5.86
C ALA A 79 -36.63 2.88 -5.11
N ASN A 80 -36.42 3.58 -3.98
CA ASN A 80 -37.49 4.26 -3.26
C ASN A 80 -38.16 5.39 -4.05
N ASN A 81 -37.36 6.20 -4.75
CA ASN A 81 -37.91 7.28 -5.58
C ASN A 81 -38.79 6.70 -6.70
N LEU A 82 -38.31 5.65 -7.39
CA LEU A 82 -39.07 4.95 -8.41
C LEU A 82 -40.36 4.32 -7.84
N LEU A 83 -40.31 3.75 -6.63
CA LEU A 83 -41.50 3.22 -5.95
C LEU A 83 -42.52 4.33 -5.66
N GLY A 84 -42.08 5.49 -5.19
CA GLY A 84 -42.95 6.65 -4.95
C GLY A 84 -43.52 7.27 -6.24
N GLU A 85 -42.74 7.32 -7.31
CA GLU A 85 -43.19 7.75 -8.64
C GLU A 85 -44.25 6.79 -9.18
N MET A 86 -44.01 5.47 -9.09
CA MET A 86 -44.97 4.44 -9.47
C MET A 86 -46.28 4.60 -8.69
N PHE A 87 -46.19 4.87 -7.39
CA PHE A 87 -47.36 5.10 -6.53
C PHE A 87 -48.16 6.36 -6.93
N THR A 88 -47.45 7.44 -7.27
CA THR A 88 -48.08 8.70 -7.69
C THR A 88 -48.75 8.56 -9.06
N ALA A 89 -48.16 7.78 -9.96
CA ALA A 89 -48.66 7.57 -11.31
C ALA A 89 -49.88 6.62 -11.35
N TYR A 90 -49.92 5.59 -10.50
CA TYR A 90 -50.94 4.53 -10.53
C TYR A 90 -51.55 4.23 -9.15
N PRO A 91 -52.14 5.21 -8.45
CA PRO A 91 -52.59 5.06 -7.06
C PRO A 91 -53.75 4.05 -6.88
N GLU A 92 -54.60 3.87 -7.89
CA GLU A 92 -55.75 2.96 -7.84
C GLU A 92 -55.39 1.50 -8.17
N GLU A 93 -54.22 1.28 -8.79
CA GLU A 93 -53.79 -0.04 -9.26
C GLU A 93 -52.85 -0.75 -8.27
N LEU A 94 -52.42 -0.04 -7.23
CA LEU A 94 -51.39 -0.49 -6.30
C LEU A 94 -51.98 -0.75 -4.91
N ASP A 95 -51.61 -1.87 -4.31
CA ASP A 95 -51.94 -2.15 -2.93
C ASP A 95 -51.12 -1.24 -2.00
N ASN A 96 -51.81 -0.29 -1.37
CA ASN A 96 -51.23 0.66 -0.42
C ASN A 96 -50.44 -0.02 0.71
N ARG A 97 -50.91 -1.16 1.21
CA ARG A 97 -50.23 -1.88 2.30
C ARG A 97 -48.93 -2.48 1.82
N ILE A 98 -48.94 -3.12 0.65
CA ILE A 98 -47.73 -3.70 0.05
C ILE A 98 -46.75 -2.57 -0.28
N MET A 99 -47.21 -1.46 -0.82
CA MET A 99 -46.36 -0.30 -1.14
C MET A 99 -45.66 0.27 0.10
N HIS A 100 -46.41 0.60 1.16
CA HIS A 100 -45.81 1.13 2.39
C HIS A 100 -44.82 0.15 3.02
N SER A 101 -45.19 -1.13 3.09
CA SER A 101 -44.27 -2.15 3.62
C SER A 101 -43.02 -2.31 2.76
N THR A 102 -43.13 -2.19 1.44
CA THR A 102 -41.97 -2.26 0.53
C THR A 102 -41.06 -1.05 0.71
N ASN A 103 -41.62 0.14 0.87
CA ASN A 103 -40.85 1.36 1.14
C ASN A 103 -40.08 1.25 2.47
N ASP A 104 -40.74 0.75 3.52
CA ASP A 104 -40.12 0.55 4.84
C ASP A 104 -38.93 -0.43 4.76
N ASP A 105 -39.11 -1.56 4.04
CA ASP A 105 -38.04 -2.54 3.86
C ASP A 105 -36.85 -1.98 3.05
N ILE A 106 -37.12 -1.20 1.99
CA ILE A 106 -36.04 -0.56 1.21
C ILE A 106 -35.33 0.52 2.05
N GLU A 107 -36.06 1.26 2.89
CA GLU A 107 -35.45 2.17 3.86
C GLU A 107 -34.58 1.43 4.89
N GLU A 108 -35.02 0.27 5.36
CA GLU A 108 -34.23 -0.60 6.23
C GLU A 108 -32.95 -1.07 5.52
N LEU A 109 -33.04 -1.53 4.27
CA LEU A 109 -31.89 -1.93 3.45
C LEU A 109 -30.88 -0.80 3.26
N LYS A 110 -31.37 0.43 3.08
CA LYS A 110 -30.52 1.64 2.97
C LYS A 110 -29.77 1.95 4.27
N ARG A 111 -30.40 1.72 5.43
CA ARG A 111 -29.84 2.00 6.77
C ARG A 111 -28.95 0.86 7.27
N THR A 112 -29.20 -0.36 6.82
CA THR A 112 -28.56 -1.57 7.31
C THR A 112 -27.07 -1.60 6.97
N ARG A 113 -26.27 -1.79 8.02
CA ARG A 113 -24.81 -1.98 7.94
C ARG A 113 -24.41 -3.45 8.03
N GLN A 114 -25.32 -4.33 8.45
CA GLN A 114 -25.10 -5.76 8.61
C GLN A 114 -25.48 -6.49 7.31
N LEU A 115 -24.49 -7.04 6.63
CA LEU A 115 -24.68 -7.70 5.34
C LEU A 115 -25.37 -9.06 5.49
N GLU A 116 -25.29 -9.72 6.66
CA GLU A 116 -25.85 -11.07 6.85
C GLU A 116 -27.38 -11.15 6.74
N ASN A 117 -28.10 -10.11 7.17
CA ASN A 117 -29.57 -10.09 7.14
C ASN A 117 -30.12 -9.49 5.84
N GLU A 118 -29.26 -8.90 5.01
CA GLU A 118 -29.65 -8.13 3.84
C GLU A 118 -30.29 -9.00 2.76
N GLU A 119 -29.76 -10.20 2.54
CA GLU A 119 -30.23 -11.10 1.48
C GLU A 119 -31.70 -11.46 1.65
N LYS A 120 -32.13 -11.74 2.89
CA LYS A 120 -33.52 -12.10 3.17
C LYS A 120 -34.46 -10.93 2.86
N THR A 121 -34.13 -9.74 3.36
CA THR A 121 -34.92 -8.53 3.12
C THR A 121 -34.94 -8.18 1.63
N ILE A 122 -33.85 -8.38 0.89
CA ILE A 122 -33.82 -8.24 -0.56
C ILE A 122 -34.82 -9.18 -1.23
N GLN A 123 -34.85 -10.46 -0.88
CA GLN A 123 -35.80 -11.42 -1.47
C GLN A 123 -37.24 -11.05 -1.15
N ASP A 124 -37.53 -10.62 0.09
CA ASP A 124 -38.85 -10.17 0.51
C ASP A 124 -39.31 -8.95 -0.30
N VAL A 125 -38.43 -7.95 -0.49
CA VAL A 125 -38.71 -6.76 -1.31
C VAL A 125 -38.94 -7.13 -2.77
N LEU A 126 -38.10 -7.99 -3.35
CA LEU A 126 -38.25 -8.43 -4.74
C LEU A 126 -39.58 -9.17 -4.97
N GLY A 127 -40.03 -9.96 -3.98
CA GLY A 127 -41.34 -10.60 -3.97
C GLY A 127 -42.48 -9.57 -3.98
N LYS A 128 -42.45 -8.59 -3.07
CA LYS A 128 -43.45 -7.52 -3.01
C LYS A 128 -43.51 -6.69 -4.30
N ILE A 129 -42.36 -6.37 -4.90
CA ILE A 129 -42.29 -5.69 -6.19
C ILE A 129 -42.86 -6.55 -7.33
N ALA A 130 -42.86 -7.89 -7.21
CA ALA A 130 -43.55 -8.77 -8.15
C ALA A 130 -45.06 -8.79 -7.96
N GLU A 131 -45.56 -8.66 -6.73
CA GLU A 131 -46.99 -8.54 -6.46
C GLU A 131 -47.58 -7.22 -6.98
N LEU A 132 -46.78 -6.16 -7.07
CA LEU A 132 -47.18 -4.86 -7.62
C LEU A 132 -47.09 -4.76 -9.15
N GLU A 133 -46.63 -5.80 -9.84
CA GLU A 133 -46.44 -5.79 -11.29
C GLU A 133 -47.77 -6.02 -12.04
N ASN A 134 -48.10 -5.09 -12.92
CA ASN A 134 -49.19 -5.17 -13.89
C ASN A 134 -48.75 -4.53 -15.22
N GLU A 135 -49.62 -4.45 -16.23
CA GLU A 135 -49.26 -3.89 -17.55
C GLU A 135 -48.77 -2.44 -17.50
N ASN A 136 -49.27 -1.62 -16.57
CA ASN A 136 -48.93 -0.20 -16.43
C ASN A 136 -47.70 0.03 -15.55
N THR A 137 -47.45 -0.85 -14.56
CA THR A 137 -46.36 -0.70 -13.58
C THR A 137 -45.11 -1.49 -13.94
N ARG A 138 -45.16 -2.37 -14.95
CA ARG A 138 -44.08 -3.28 -15.35
C ARG A 138 -42.71 -2.62 -15.54
N GLU A 139 -42.69 -1.44 -16.15
CA GLU A 139 -41.43 -0.71 -16.38
C GLU A 139 -40.82 -0.24 -15.06
N TYR A 140 -41.65 0.30 -14.16
CA TYR A 140 -41.22 0.71 -12.81
C TYR A 140 -40.73 -0.49 -12.00
N THR A 141 -41.47 -1.59 -11.96
CA THR A 141 -41.07 -2.79 -11.20
C THR A 141 -39.75 -3.35 -11.73
N SER A 142 -39.56 -3.37 -13.06
CA SER A 142 -38.31 -3.80 -13.69
C SER A 142 -37.12 -2.92 -13.27
N GLN A 143 -37.27 -1.60 -13.31
CA GLN A 143 -36.22 -0.67 -12.90
C GLN A 143 -35.90 -0.76 -11.40
N ILE A 144 -36.92 -0.87 -10.55
CA ILE A 144 -36.75 -1.03 -9.09
C ILE A 144 -35.97 -2.32 -8.79
N ARG A 145 -36.35 -3.45 -9.40
CA ARG A 145 -35.62 -4.72 -9.25
C ARG A 145 -34.17 -4.59 -9.70
N ALA A 146 -33.92 -3.94 -10.84
CA ALA A 146 -32.56 -3.72 -11.33
C ALA A 146 -31.71 -2.96 -10.30
N ARG A 147 -32.23 -1.89 -9.71
CA ARG A 147 -31.51 -1.11 -8.68
C ARG A 147 -31.25 -1.90 -7.41
N ILE A 148 -32.21 -2.69 -6.93
CA ILE A 148 -32.04 -3.57 -5.76
C ILE A 148 -30.98 -4.64 -6.05
N GLN A 149 -31.01 -5.27 -7.23
CA GLN A 149 -30.03 -6.27 -7.62
C GLN A 149 -28.62 -5.69 -7.78
N GLU A 150 -28.50 -4.49 -8.34
CA GLU A 150 -27.22 -3.77 -8.39
C GLU A 150 -26.69 -3.43 -6.99
N ALA A 151 -27.58 -3.08 -6.05
CA ALA A 151 -27.21 -2.83 -4.65
C ALA A 151 -26.73 -4.11 -3.96
N SER A 152 -27.42 -5.23 -4.19
CA SER A 152 -27.00 -6.57 -3.72
C SER A 152 -25.61 -6.97 -4.24
N LYS A 153 -25.31 -6.69 -5.51
CA LYS A 153 -23.96 -6.91 -6.08
C LYS A 153 -22.91 -6.06 -5.37
N ALA A 154 -23.22 -4.78 -5.11
CA ALA A 154 -22.33 -3.91 -4.33
C ALA A 154 -22.11 -4.44 -2.91
N SER A 155 -23.17 -4.92 -2.23
CA SER A 155 -23.07 -5.56 -0.91
C SER A 155 -22.19 -6.82 -0.91
N SER A 156 -22.32 -7.66 -1.93
CA SER A 156 -21.45 -8.84 -2.11
C SER A 156 -19.98 -8.45 -2.29
N GLU A 157 -19.72 -7.41 -3.09
CA GLU A 157 -18.37 -6.89 -3.30
C GLU A 157 -17.79 -6.29 -2.01
N ILE A 158 -18.59 -5.55 -1.23
CA ILE A 158 -18.21 -5.03 0.09
C ILE A 158 -17.79 -6.19 1.01
N SER A 159 -18.58 -7.26 1.09
CA SER A 159 -18.26 -8.43 1.92
C SER A 159 -16.93 -9.07 1.49
N SER A 160 -16.73 -9.24 0.19
CA SER A 160 -15.49 -9.79 -0.36
C SER A 160 -14.28 -8.89 -0.04
N LEU A 161 -14.46 -7.57 -0.13
CA LEU A 161 -13.42 -6.60 0.12
C LEU A 161 -13.02 -6.58 1.60
N ILE A 162 -13.99 -6.61 2.52
CA ILE A 162 -13.73 -6.69 3.96
C ILE A 162 -12.89 -7.93 4.28
N LYS A 163 -13.26 -9.10 3.74
CA LYS A 163 -12.49 -10.35 3.91
C LYS A 163 -11.08 -10.27 3.31
N SER A 164 -10.89 -9.51 2.22
CA SER A 164 -9.56 -9.26 1.65
C SER A 164 -8.72 -8.41 2.59
N MET A 165 -9.31 -7.35 3.14
CA MET A 165 -8.63 -6.43 4.07
C MET A 165 -8.26 -7.08 5.40
N GLU A 166 -9.03 -8.08 5.85
CA GLU A 166 -8.74 -8.90 7.04
C GLU A 166 -7.56 -9.87 6.82
N LYS A 167 -7.25 -10.24 5.58
CA LYS A 167 -6.03 -11.00 5.26
C LYS A 167 -4.83 -10.07 5.38
N GLU A 168 -4.34 -9.90 6.59
CA GLU A 168 -3.13 -9.13 6.85
C GLU A 168 -1.92 -9.76 6.15
N GLU A 169 -1.26 -8.99 5.29
CA GLU A 169 0.19 -9.13 5.17
C GLU A 169 0.78 -8.90 6.57
N ASN A 170 1.71 -9.76 6.99
CA ASN A 170 2.40 -9.63 8.27
C ASN A 170 3.38 -8.44 8.23
N LEU A 171 2.81 -7.23 8.12
CA LEU A 171 3.52 -5.97 8.04
C LEU A 171 4.32 -5.73 9.32
N ASP A 172 3.88 -6.24 10.46
CA ASP A 172 4.61 -6.16 11.72
C ASP A 172 5.94 -6.90 11.65
N GLN A 173 5.94 -8.12 11.08
CA GLN A 173 7.18 -8.86 10.82
C GLN A 173 8.08 -8.13 9.82
N ILE A 174 7.51 -7.56 8.74
CA ILE A 174 8.28 -6.80 7.74
C ILE A 174 8.87 -5.52 8.35
N HIS A 175 8.12 -4.80 9.20
CA HIS A 175 8.62 -3.63 9.94
C HIS A 175 9.73 -4.01 10.91
N LYS A 176 9.62 -5.17 11.57
CA LYS A 176 10.67 -5.69 12.45
C LYS A 176 11.95 -5.99 11.67
N GLU A 177 11.85 -6.71 10.55
CA GLU A 177 13.00 -7.01 9.68
C GLU A 177 13.66 -5.75 9.14
N LEU A 178 12.85 -4.75 8.74
CA LEU A 178 13.37 -3.44 8.34
C LEU A 178 14.08 -2.75 9.50
N GLY A 179 13.50 -2.78 10.70
CA GLY A 179 14.09 -2.21 11.92
C GLY A 179 15.41 -2.85 12.31
N GLU A 180 15.61 -4.14 12.04
CA GLU A 180 16.86 -4.86 12.28
C GLU A 180 17.94 -4.51 11.24
N LYS A 181 17.56 -4.36 9.96
CA LYS A 181 18.51 -4.12 8.85
C LYS A 181 18.89 -2.65 8.67
N LYS A 182 17.95 -1.73 8.89
CA LYS A 182 18.14 -0.29 8.64
C LYS A 182 19.30 0.34 9.41
N PRO A 183 19.57 0.00 10.69
CA PRO A 183 20.71 0.55 11.42
C PRO A 183 22.06 0.20 10.78
N ARG A 184 22.25 -1.06 10.36
CA ARG A 184 23.49 -1.50 9.70
C ARG A 184 23.66 -0.85 8.33
N TYR A 185 22.57 -0.77 7.56
CA TYR A 185 22.54 -0.05 6.29
C TYR A 185 22.98 1.42 6.44
N ASN A 186 22.39 2.15 7.39
CA ASN A 186 22.73 3.55 7.66
C ASN A 186 24.18 3.72 8.16
N TRP A 187 24.66 2.77 8.97
CA TRP A 187 26.04 2.78 9.45
C TRP A 187 27.03 2.59 8.30
N LEU A 188 26.78 1.63 7.41
CA LEU A 188 27.61 1.36 6.23
C LEU A 188 27.64 2.56 5.29
N GLU A 189 26.50 3.18 5.01
CA GLU A 189 26.40 4.39 4.18
C GLU A 189 27.33 5.50 4.68
N ARG A 190 27.24 5.82 5.98
CA ARG A 190 28.09 6.84 6.62
C ARG A 190 29.55 6.44 6.61
N ARG A 191 29.85 5.15 6.86
CA ARG A 191 31.22 4.65 6.92
C ARG A 191 31.89 4.64 5.55
N ILE A 192 31.18 4.23 4.51
CA ILE A 192 31.64 4.29 3.13
C ILE A 192 31.95 5.74 2.75
N LYS A 193 31.04 6.68 3.06
CA LYS A 193 31.28 8.11 2.81
C LYS A 193 32.56 8.60 3.51
N SER A 194 32.70 8.33 4.80
CA SER A 194 33.90 8.72 5.57
C SER A 194 35.19 8.10 5.01
N HIS A 195 35.17 6.84 4.59
CA HIS A 195 36.34 6.19 3.99
C HIS A 195 36.66 6.73 2.59
N LYS A 196 35.66 7.14 1.80
CA LYS A 196 35.88 7.82 0.50
C LYS A 196 36.59 9.16 0.71
N GLU A 197 36.08 9.98 1.64
CA GLU A 197 36.68 11.28 1.99
C GLU A 197 38.12 11.13 2.50
N ALA A 198 38.38 10.16 3.39
CA ALA A 198 39.72 9.88 3.89
C ALA A 198 40.66 9.37 2.78
N LEU A 199 40.17 8.50 1.88
CA LEU A 199 40.97 8.00 0.76
C LEU A 199 41.39 9.15 -0.16
N GLU A 200 40.49 10.07 -0.45
CA GLU A 200 40.77 11.27 -1.24
C GLU A 200 41.83 12.15 -0.57
N TYR A 201 41.67 12.43 0.72
CA TYR A 201 42.67 13.17 1.49
C TYR A 201 44.06 12.53 1.41
N TRP A 202 44.17 11.22 1.65
CA TRP A 202 45.47 10.53 1.65
C TRP A 202 46.10 10.42 0.27
N LYS A 203 45.29 10.31 -0.79
CA LYS A 203 45.78 10.41 -2.18
C LYS A 203 46.41 11.77 -2.43
N ASN A 204 45.75 12.85 -2.03
CA ASN A 204 46.30 14.21 -2.16
C ASN A 204 47.60 14.37 -1.34
N GLN A 205 47.66 13.83 -0.12
CA GLN A 205 48.89 13.85 0.69
C GLN A 205 50.03 13.08 0.03
N LYS A 206 49.74 11.95 -0.64
CA LYS A 206 50.74 11.20 -1.40
C LYS A 206 51.35 12.04 -2.52
N GLU A 207 50.53 12.78 -3.26
CA GLU A 207 51.00 13.69 -4.33
C GLU A 207 51.88 14.81 -3.78
N VAL A 208 51.49 15.42 -2.66
CA VAL A 208 52.30 16.45 -1.98
C VAL A 208 53.65 15.89 -1.51
N ILE A 209 53.69 14.67 -1.01
CA ILE A 209 54.94 14.02 -0.58
C ILE A 209 55.81 13.71 -1.81
N ALA A 210 55.23 13.16 -2.88
CA ALA A 210 55.96 12.86 -4.12
C ALA A 210 56.51 14.12 -4.79
N GLY A 211 55.77 15.24 -4.75
CA GLY A 211 56.21 16.54 -5.29
C GLY A 211 57.26 17.27 -4.44
N ASN A 212 57.44 16.92 -3.16
CA ASN A 212 58.50 17.45 -2.30
C ASN A 212 59.80 16.63 -2.36
N VAL A 213 59.81 15.51 -3.10
CA VAL A 213 60.95 14.60 -3.27
C VAL A 213 61.58 14.75 -4.67
N ALA A 214 60.93 15.47 -5.59
CA ALA A 214 61.43 15.84 -6.92
C ALA A 214 62.21 17.17 -6.87
#